data_AF-A0A3E2N9D3-F1
#
_entry.id   AF-A0A3E2N9D3-F1
#
_cell.length_a   1.000
_cell.length_b   1.000
_cell.length_c   1.000
_cell.angle_alpha   90.00
_cell.angle_beta   90.00
_cell.angle_gamma   90.00
#
_symmetry.space_group_name_H-M   'P 1'
#
loop_
_entity.id
_entity.type
_entity.pdbx_description
1 polymer ?
#
loop_
_entity_poly.entity_id
_entity_poly.type
_entity_poly.pdbx_seq_one_letter_code
_entity_poly.pdbx_strand_id
1 'polypeptide(L)'
;MFKPRTVNQFKVYRFIKERFALDHFLISPLSRSALLLEDRTGDKLAFAFQDGDVREIEIPAPPAPDAVRTFWQQFRILESPPRMKDFDDITVWWMNHSNPLTYQMALNLPDDLYQHFLTHPILEDKAVYQLAEKGLVTEAEYLDVLLWYRNGNFRNHWLGPLGLDGTGNIYGLIRNYEKPNANEIRFYLLDDYYCYMNHLPE
;
A
#
# COMPACT_ATOMS: atom_id res chain seq x y z
N MET A 1 -7.91 10.61 -0.86
CA MET A 1 -8.87 10.88 0.25
C MET A 1 -9.23 9.55 0.91
N PHE A 2 -9.03 9.42 2.23
CA PHE A 2 -9.33 8.18 2.97
C PHE A 2 -10.82 7.79 2.84
N LYS A 3 -11.08 6.49 2.66
CA LYS A 3 -12.43 5.92 2.56
C LYS A 3 -12.72 5.05 3.80
N PRO A 4 -13.53 5.55 4.75
CA PRO A 4 -13.92 4.77 5.93
C PRO A 4 -14.61 3.47 5.53
N ARG A 5 -14.28 2.38 6.22
CA ARG A 5 -14.83 1.04 5.95
C ARG A 5 -15.91 0.62 6.95
N THR A 6 -16.04 1.34 8.06
CA THR A 6 -17.07 1.10 9.09
C THR A 6 -17.78 2.40 9.46
N VAL A 7 -18.97 2.29 10.06
CA VAL A 7 -19.71 3.43 10.61
C VAL A 7 -18.90 4.16 11.68
N ASN A 8 -18.17 3.42 12.53
CA ASN A 8 -17.36 4.02 13.58
C ASN A 8 -16.16 4.79 13.00
N GLN A 9 -15.44 4.21 12.04
CA GLN A 9 -14.40 4.95 11.30
C GLN A 9 -14.97 6.17 10.58
N PHE A 10 -16.17 6.09 10.02
CA PHE A 10 -16.81 7.24 9.37
C PHE A 10 -17.07 8.38 10.36
N LYS A 11 -17.54 8.07 11.58
CA LYS A 11 -17.72 9.08 12.64
C LYS A 11 -16.39 9.72 13.05
N VAL A 12 -15.34 8.92 13.25
CA VAL A 12 -14.00 9.44 13.54
C VAL A 12 -13.48 10.30 12.39
N TYR A 13 -13.61 9.83 11.14
CA TYR A 13 -13.18 10.56 9.97
C TYR A 13 -13.89 11.91 9.83
N ARG A 14 -15.21 11.96 10.08
CA ARG A 14 -16.00 13.21 10.12
C ARG A 14 -15.47 14.16 11.18
N PHE A 15 -15.24 13.66 12.40
CA PHE A 15 -14.69 14.46 13.49
C PHE A 15 -13.33 15.09 13.13
N ILE A 16 -12.42 14.30 12.55
CA ILE A 16 -11.09 14.77 12.14
C ILE A 16 -11.21 15.78 11.01
N LYS A 17 -12.03 15.50 9.98
CA LYS A 17 -12.25 16.39 8.84
C LYS A 17 -12.75 17.78 9.24
N GLU A 18 -13.51 17.87 10.33
CA GLU A 18 -14.04 19.14 10.84
C GLU A 18 -13.01 19.95 11.66
N ARG A 19 -11.90 19.33 12.09
CA ARG A 19 -10.93 19.94 13.02
C ARG A 19 -9.52 20.09 12.46
N PHE A 20 -9.15 19.29 11.47
CA PHE A 20 -7.81 19.24 10.89
C PHE A 20 -7.84 19.55 9.39
N ALA A 21 -6.80 20.24 8.91
CA ALA A 21 -6.57 20.44 7.48
C ALA A 21 -5.98 19.15 6.87
N LEU A 22 -6.85 18.27 6.37
CA LEU A 22 -6.49 16.91 5.97
C LEU A 22 -5.39 16.80 4.89
N ASP A 23 -5.16 17.84 4.09
CA ASP A 23 -4.14 17.85 3.04
C ASP A 23 -2.69 17.81 3.60
N HIS A 24 -2.56 17.97 4.92
CA HIS A 24 -1.28 17.89 5.63
C HIS A 24 -1.06 16.58 6.39
N PHE A 25 -2.02 15.65 6.33
CA PHE A 25 -1.98 14.43 7.13
C PHE A 25 -2.23 13.16 6.32
N LEU A 26 -1.51 12.10 6.68
CA LEU A 26 -1.85 10.73 6.34
C LEU A 26 -2.89 10.22 7.32
N ILE A 27 -3.91 9.53 6.78
CA ILE A 27 -4.96 8.91 7.58
C ILE A 27 -4.94 7.41 7.31
N SER A 28 -4.76 6.62 8.36
CA SER A 28 -4.81 5.17 8.26
C SER A 28 -5.70 4.55 9.34
N PRO A 29 -6.28 3.38 9.11
CA PRO A 29 -7.06 2.69 10.13
C PRO A 29 -6.15 2.07 11.19
N LEU A 30 -6.48 2.28 12.46
CA LEU A 30 -5.88 1.55 13.59
C LEU A 30 -6.71 0.33 13.99
N SER A 31 -8.03 0.42 13.81
CA SER A 31 -8.96 -0.67 14.07
C SER A 31 -10.29 -0.42 13.36
N ARG A 32 -11.29 -1.27 13.61
CA ARG A 32 -12.68 -1.05 13.17
C ARG A 32 -13.30 0.26 13.67
N SER A 33 -12.77 0.84 14.75
CA SER A 33 -13.36 2.00 15.41
C SER A 33 -12.38 3.15 15.62
N ALA A 34 -11.14 3.03 15.13
CA ALA A 34 -10.09 4.01 15.34
C ALA A 34 -9.30 4.33 14.06
N LEU A 35 -8.85 5.58 13.95
CA LEU A 35 -7.99 6.09 12.89
C LEU A 35 -6.71 6.70 13.49
N LEU A 36 -5.60 6.51 12.81
CA LEU A 36 -4.33 7.20 13.03
C LEU A 36 -4.25 8.39 12.08
N LEU A 37 -3.84 9.52 12.62
CA LEU A 37 -3.47 10.72 11.89
C LEU A 37 -1.96 10.90 12.04
N GLU A 38 -1.25 11.07 10.93
CA GLU A 38 0.20 11.27 10.91
C GLU A 38 0.54 12.49 10.05
N ASP A 39 1.35 13.40 10.56
CA ASP A 39 1.77 14.59 9.82
C ASP A 39 3.08 14.37 9.04
N ARG A 40 3.54 15.41 8.34
CA ARG A 40 4.76 15.36 7.52
C ARG A 40 6.06 15.26 8.33
N THR A 41 6.02 15.54 9.63
CA THR A 41 7.17 15.41 10.54
C THR A 41 7.21 14.04 11.22
N GLY A 42 6.15 13.24 11.06
CA GLY A 42 6.00 11.92 11.68
C GLY A 42 5.30 11.98 13.04
N ASP A 43 4.78 13.13 13.45
CA ASP A 43 3.97 13.26 14.66
C ASP A 43 2.60 12.60 14.44
N LYS A 44 2.13 11.89 15.46
CA LYS A 44 0.97 10.99 15.35
C LYS A 44 -0.07 11.27 16.42
N LEU A 45 -1.34 11.22 16.03
CA LEU A 45 -2.50 11.24 16.91
C LEU A 45 -3.42 10.07 16.56
N ALA A 46 -4.05 9.47 17.56
CA ALA A 46 -5.03 8.41 17.36
C ALA A 46 -6.39 8.82 17.91
N PHE A 47 -7.44 8.60 17.13
CA PHE A 47 -8.81 8.87 17.55
C PHE A 47 -9.66 7.62 17.42
N ALA A 48 -10.50 7.35 18.41
CA ALA A 48 -11.42 6.22 18.42
C ALA A 48 -12.84 6.65 18.76
N PHE A 49 -13.82 5.97 18.17
CA PHE A 49 -15.21 6.07 18.59
C PHE A 49 -15.48 5.09 19.73
N GLN A 50 -15.71 5.61 20.94
CA GLN A 50 -15.94 4.85 22.17
C GLN A 50 -17.02 5.53 23.02
N ASP A 51 -17.87 4.75 23.68
CA ASP A 51 -18.95 5.27 24.54
C ASP A 51 -19.89 6.30 23.87
N GLY A 52 -20.08 6.19 22.56
CA GLY A 52 -20.95 7.10 21.81
C GLY A 52 -20.28 8.40 21.32
N ASP A 53 -18.98 8.60 21.59
CA ASP A 53 -18.25 9.82 21.21
C ASP A 53 -16.89 9.52 20.57
N VAL A 54 -16.30 10.50 19.88
CA VAL A 54 -14.93 10.42 19.35
C VAL A 54 -13.97 10.99 20.39
N ARG A 55 -13.00 10.18 20.81
CA ARG A 55 -11.96 10.56 21.78
C ARG A 55 -10.58 10.33 21.19
N GLU A 56 -9.64 11.17 21.58
CA GLU A 56 -8.22 10.87 21.41
C GLU A 56 -7.87 9.67 22.30
N ILE A 57 -7.06 8.76 21.78
CA ILE A 57 -6.57 7.58 22.48
C ILE A 57 -5.05 7.52 22.37
N GLU A 58 -4.42 6.80 23.30
CA GLU A 58 -3.02 6.45 23.14
C GLU A 58 -2.84 5.56 21.90
N ILE A 59 -1.76 5.81 21.16
CA ILE A 59 -1.38 4.98 20.03
C ILE A 59 -0.97 3.61 20.58
N PRO A 60 -1.57 2.50 20.10
CA PRO A 60 -1.18 1.17 20.56
C PRO A 60 0.31 0.92 20.34
N ALA A 61 0.96 0.31 21.33
CA ALA A 61 2.34 -0.14 21.17
C ALA A 61 2.45 -1.10 19.97
N PRO A 62 3.55 -1.06 19.21
CA PRO A 62 3.80 -2.03 18.15
C PRO A 62 3.71 -3.46 18.70
N PRO A 63 3.17 -4.41 17.92
CA PRO A 63 3.05 -5.78 18.37
C PRO A 63 4.43 -6.42 18.59
N ALA A 64 4.55 -7.21 19.65
CA ALA A 64 5.80 -7.92 19.94
C ALA A 64 6.17 -8.87 18.77
N PRO A 65 7.45 -8.92 18.34
CA PRO A 65 7.87 -9.76 17.21
C PRO A 65 7.47 -11.23 17.36
N ASP A 66 7.51 -11.78 18.57
CA ASP A 66 7.14 -13.17 18.84
C ASP A 66 5.63 -13.41 18.72
N ALA A 67 4.80 -12.43 19.07
CA ALA A 67 3.36 -12.51 18.86
C ALA A 67 3.02 -12.53 17.36
N VAL A 68 3.67 -11.68 16.57
CA VAL A 68 3.52 -11.64 15.10
C VAL A 68 3.98 -12.97 14.48
N ARG A 69 5.14 -13.49 14.91
CA ARG A 69 5.68 -14.77 14.43
C ARG A 69 4.75 -15.93 14.74
N THR A 70 4.26 -16.00 15.99
CA THR A 70 3.33 -17.03 16.44
C THR A 70 2.02 -16.98 15.64
N PHE A 71 1.48 -15.77 15.44
CA PHE A 71 0.30 -15.56 14.63
C PHE A 71 0.48 -16.11 13.20
N TRP A 72 1.58 -15.76 12.53
CA TRP A 72 1.83 -16.24 11.17
C TRP A 72 2.04 -17.75 11.08
N GLN A 73 2.68 -18.36 12.08
CA GLN A 73 2.83 -19.82 12.15
C GLN A 73 1.45 -20.50 12.23
N GLN A 74 0.58 -20.01 13.12
CA GLN A 74 -0.79 -20.53 13.26
C GLN A 74 -1.62 -20.29 11.99
N PHE A 75 -1.51 -19.11 11.40
CA PHE A 75 -2.24 -18.75 10.19
C PHE A 75 -1.86 -19.64 8.99
N ARG A 76 -0.58 -20.03 8.87
CA ARG A 76 -0.09 -20.90 7.79
C ARG A 76 -0.58 -22.35 7.87
N ILE A 77 -0.92 -22.84 9.06
CA ILE A 77 -1.37 -24.22 9.29
C ILE A 77 -2.89 -24.37 9.32
N LEU A 78 -3.64 -23.29 9.05
CA LEU A 78 -5.10 -23.36 8.95
C LEU A 78 -5.50 -24.38 7.87
N GLU A 79 -6.43 -25.29 8.19
CA GLU A 79 -6.95 -26.26 7.21
C GLU A 79 -7.63 -25.57 6.01
N SER A 80 -8.15 -24.36 6.23
CA SER A 80 -8.79 -23.53 5.20
C SER A 80 -8.43 -22.06 5.40
N PRO A 81 -7.25 -21.62 4.91
CA PRO A 81 -6.85 -20.23 5.04
C PRO A 81 -7.77 -19.32 4.19
N PRO A 82 -8.06 -18.09 4.66
CA PRO A 82 -8.89 -17.16 3.91
C PRO A 82 -8.21 -16.82 2.57
N ARG A 83 -8.98 -16.91 1.48
CA ARG A 83 -8.51 -16.55 0.15
C ARG A 83 -8.68 -15.05 -0.08
N MET A 84 -7.70 -14.28 0.36
CA MET A 84 -7.65 -12.83 0.14
C MET A 84 -6.99 -12.55 -1.21
N LYS A 85 -7.73 -11.87 -2.11
CA LYS A 85 -7.26 -11.64 -3.48
C LYS A 85 -6.48 -10.36 -3.63
N ASP A 86 -6.91 -9.31 -2.95
CA ASP A 86 -6.43 -7.95 -3.09
C ASP A 86 -6.38 -7.23 -1.73
N PHE A 87 -5.99 -5.96 -1.72
CA PHE A 87 -5.92 -5.17 -0.49
C PHE A 87 -7.30 -4.93 0.15
N ASP A 88 -8.38 -4.91 -0.63
CA ASP A 88 -9.73 -4.74 -0.10
C ASP A 88 -10.16 -5.98 0.70
N ASP A 89 -9.93 -7.18 0.16
CA ASP A 89 -10.14 -8.45 0.87
C ASP A 89 -9.30 -8.52 2.15
N ILE A 90 -8.01 -8.15 2.08
CA ILE A 90 -7.11 -8.11 3.24
C ILE A 90 -7.65 -7.13 4.29
N THR A 91 -8.08 -5.95 3.88
CA THR A 91 -8.63 -4.92 4.77
C THR A 91 -9.87 -5.42 5.48
N VAL A 92 -10.82 -6.00 4.73
CA VAL A 92 -12.04 -6.60 5.28
C VAL A 92 -11.70 -7.70 6.27
N TRP A 93 -10.78 -8.60 5.92
CA TRP A 93 -10.36 -9.67 6.81
C TRP A 93 -9.72 -9.11 8.08
N TRP A 94 -8.72 -8.23 7.96
CA TRP A 94 -7.99 -7.62 9.08
C TRP A 94 -8.93 -6.90 10.06
N MET A 95 -9.94 -6.20 9.55
CA MET A 95 -10.92 -5.53 10.40
C MET A 95 -11.85 -6.50 11.12
N ASN A 96 -12.22 -7.64 10.53
CA ASN A 96 -13.24 -8.54 11.08
C ASN A 96 -12.68 -9.67 11.96
N HIS A 97 -11.36 -9.85 12.00
CA HIS A 97 -10.74 -10.98 12.68
C HIS A 97 -9.71 -10.47 13.70
N SER A 98 -9.71 -11.08 14.90
CA SER A 98 -8.69 -10.78 15.91
C SER A 98 -7.32 -11.17 15.38
N ASN A 99 -6.40 -10.22 15.37
CA ASN A 99 -5.03 -10.42 14.93
C ASN A 99 -4.12 -9.36 15.60
N PRO A 100 -2.83 -9.66 15.81
CA PRO A 100 -1.90 -8.72 16.42
C PRO A 100 -1.29 -7.72 15.42
N LEU A 101 -1.66 -7.78 14.13
CA LEU A 101 -0.96 -7.04 13.09
C LEU A 101 -1.43 -5.59 13.05
N THR A 102 -0.48 -4.68 12.82
CA THR A 102 -0.85 -3.35 12.31
C THR A 102 -1.44 -3.49 10.91
N TYR A 103 -2.17 -2.47 10.45
CA TYR A 103 -2.75 -2.51 9.11
C TYR A 103 -1.68 -2.64 8.01
N GLN A 104 -0.58 -1.90 8.14
CA GLN A 104 0.57 -2.01 7.23
C GLN A 104 1.16 -3.43 7.21
N MET A 105 1.34 -4.06 8.38
CA MET A 105 1.82 -5.45 8.48
C MET A 105 0.86 -6.43 7.79
N ALA A 106 -0.45 -6.21 7.91
CA ALA A 106 -1.45 -7.06 7.25
C ALA A 106 -1.39 -6.95 5.72
N LEU A 107 -1.15 -5.74 5.19
CA LEU A 107 -0.95 -5.50 3.75
C LEU A 107 0.43 -5.94 3.25
N ASN A 108 1.39 -6.13 4.16
CA ASN A 108 2.78 -6.47 3.86
C ASN A 108 3.43 -5.46 2.90
N LEU A 109 3.27 -4.16 3.20
CA LEU A 109 3.81 -3.06 2.42
C LEU A 109 4.99 -2.39 3.18
N PRO A 110 6.11 -2.08 2.49
CA PRO A 110 7.14 -1.20 3.03
C PRO A 110 6.59 0.22 3.24
N ASP A 111 7.31 1.05 4.00
CA ASP A 111 6.82 2.36 4.48
C ASP A 111 6.44 3.30 3.33
N ASP A 112 7.30 3.41 2.32
CA ASP A 112 7.10 4.22 1.12
C ASP A 112 5.84 3.80 0.35
N LEU A 113 5.70 2.49 0.09
CA LEU A 113 4.57 1.94 -0.65
C LEU A 113 3.27 2.01 0.16
N TYR A 114 3.34 1.87 1.49
CA TYR A 114 2.18 2.02 2.36
C TYR A 114 1.70 3.48 2.40
N GLN A 115 2.61 4.45 2.50
CA GLN A 115 2.26 5.86 2.40
C GLN A 115 1.64 6.18 1.03
N HIS A 116 2.21 5.63 -0.05
CA HIS A 116 1.65 5.75 -1.39
C HIS A 116 0.24 5.16 -1.48
N PHE A 117 0.02 3.97 -0.91
CA PHE A 117 -1.29 3.31 -0.82
C PHE A 117 -2.35 4.15 -0.10
N LEU A 118 -1.99 4.87 0.96
CA LEU A 118 -2.93 5.72 1.70
C LEU A 118 -3.35 6.98 0.93
N THR A 119 -2.53 7.43 -0.01
CA THR A 119 -2.67 8.73 -0.68
C THR A 119 -3.14 8.62 -2.12
N HIS A 120 -2.83 7.52 -2.79
CA HIS A 120 -3.09 7.30 -4.22
C HIS A 120 -4.14 6.20 -4.45
N PRO A 121 -4.96 6.32 -5.51
CA PRO A 121 -5.82 5.21 -5.92
C PRO A 121 -4.99 4.08 -6.51
N ILE A 122 -5.45 2.84 -6.35
CA ILE A 122 -4.91 1.71 -7.09
C ILE A 122 -5.36 1.85 -8.54
N LEU A 123 -4.42 1.84 -9.47
CA LEU A 123 -4.70 1.98 -10.90
C LEU A 123 -5.34 0.72 -11.47
N GLU A 124 -6.12 0.90 -12.53
CA GLU A 124 -6.63 -0.19 -13.37
C GLU A 124 -5.57 -0.66 -14.38
N ASP A 125 -5.69 -1.90 -14.85
CA ASP A 125 -4.80 -2.53 -15.83
C ASP A 125 -4.40 -1.61 -16.99
N LYS A 126 -5.37 -0.97 -17.62
CA LYS A 126 -5.14 -0.09 -18.78
C LYS A 126 -4.22 1.07 -18.44
N ALA A 127 -4.41 1.70 -17.28
CA ALA A 127 -3.59 2.84 -16.87
C ALA A 127 -2.15 2.40 -16.57
N VAL A 128 -1.98 1.24 -15.92
CA VAL A 128 -0.67 0.65 -15.64
C VAL A 128 0.09 0.32 -16.91
N TYR A 129 -0.57 -0.31 -17.90
CA TYR A 129 0.07 -0.60 -19.17
C TYR A 129 0.44 0.68 -19.91
N GLN A 130 -0.41 1.70 -19.89
CA GLN A 130 -0.09 2.99 -20.48
C GLN A 130 1.12 3.66 -19.82
N LEU A 131 1.27 3.55 -18.49
CA LEU A 131 2.47 4.03 -17.79
C LEU A 131 3.72 3.29 -18.28
N ALA A 132 3.70 1.97 -18.28
CA ALA A 132 4.83 1.15 -18.71
C ALA A 132 5.18 1.36 -20.20
N GLU A 133 4.18 1.50 -21.07
CA GLU A 133 4.35 1.71 -22.52
C GLU A 133 4.94 3.10 -22.86
N LYS A 134 4.97 4.06 -21.92
CA LYS A 134 5.72 5.32 -22.10
C LYS A 134 7.21 5.07 -22.32
N GLY A 135 7.73 3.93 -21.83
CA GLY A 135 9.15 3.57 -21.92
C GLY A 135 10.06 4.29 -20.91
N LEU A 136 9.57 5.33 -20.24
CA LEU A 136 10.22 6.01 -19.12
C LEU A 136 9.16 6.28 -18.05
N VAL A 137 9.40 5.80 -16.84
CA VAL A 137 8.47 5.81 -15.71
C VAL A 137 9.14 6.51 -14.55
N THR A 138 8.48 7.53 -13.97
CA THR A 138 8.97 8.22 -12.77
C THR A 138 8.90 7.32 -11.54
N GLU A 139 9.64 7.63 -10.48
CA GLU A 139 9.56 6.88 -9.22
C GLU A 139 8.12 6.82 -8.67
N ALA A 140 7.38 7.93 -8.73
CA ALA A 140 5.99 7.98 -8.29
C ALA A 140 5.07 7.07 -9.14
N GLU A 141 5.23 7.09 -10.46
CA GLU A 141 4.48 6.20 -11.36
C GLU A 141 4.89 4.74 -11.15
N TYR A 142 6.15 4.46 -10.83
CA TYR A 142 6.58 3.11 -10.50
C TYR A 142 5.93 2.60 -9.22
N LEU A 143 5.75 3.44 -8.20
CA LEU A 143 4.97 3.10 -7.00
C LEU A 143 3.51 2.79 -7.36
N ASP A 144 2.88 3.51 -8.30
CA ASP A 144 1.54 3.18 -8.79
C ASP A 144 1.48 1.79 -9.44
N VAL A 145 2.46 1.47 -10.31
CA VAL A 145 2.58 0.17 -10.96
C VAL A 145 2.81 -0.93 -9.92
N LEU A 146 3.66 -0.67 -8.93
CA LEU A 146 3.98 -1.60 -7.86
C LEU A 146 2.78 -1.86 -6.94
N LEU A 147 1.97 -0.83 -6.62
CA LEU A 147 0.72 -1.00 -5.88
C LEU A 147 -0.26 -1.90 -6.63
N TRP A 148 -0.50 -1.62 -7.90
CA TRP A 148 -1.36 -2.48 -8.73
C TRP A 148 -0.84 -3.91 -8.75
N TYR A 149 0.47 -4.11 -8.90
CA TYR A 149 1.07 -5.44 -8.91
C TYR A 149 0.84 -6.19 -7.58
N ARG A 150 1.09 -5.52 -6.45
CA ARG A 150 0.92 -6.06 -5.09
C ARG A 150 -0.54 -6.26 -4.70
N ASN A 151 -1.48 -5.54 -5.34
CA ASN A 151 -2.93 -5.70 -5.16
C ASN A 151 -3.50 -7.01 -5.78
N GLY A 152 -2.68 -8.04 -5.96
CA GLY A 152 -3.11 -9.35 -6.44
C GLY A 152 -2.83 -9.65 -7.92
N ASN A 153 -2.35 -8.67 -8.69
CA ASN A 153 -2.02 -8.85 -10.11
C ASN A 153 -0.74 -9.68 -10.33
N PHE A 154 0.11 -9.80 -9.32
CA PHE A 154 1.27 -10.70 -9.32
C PHE A 154 0.97 -12.16 -9.71
N ARG A 155 -0.28 -12.61 -9.65
CA ARG A 155 -0.68 -13.98 -9.98
C ARG A 155 -0.61 -14.31 -11.47
N ASN A 156 -0.72 -13.30 -12.35
CA ASN A 156 -0.67 -13.48 -13.80
C ASN A 156 0.39 -12.60 -14.48
N HIS A 157 1.14 -11.85 -13.69
CA HIS A 157 2.10 -10.88 -14.16
C HIS A 157 3.42 -11.02 -13.43
N TRP A 158 4.49 -10.60 -14.08
CA TRP A 158 5.79 -10.39 -13.46
C TRP A 158 6.18 -8.93 -13.58
N LEU A 159 6.66 -8.36 -12.49
CA LEU A 159 7.18 -7.00 -12.42
C LEU A 159 8.55 -7.07 -11.72
N GLY A 160 9.59 -6.56 -12.37
CA GLY A 160 10.91 -6.56 -11.76
C GLY A 160 12.01 -5.99 -12.64
N PRO A 161 13.23 -5.88 -12.09
CA PRO A 161 14.38 -5.40 -12.84
C PRO A 161 14.81 -6.43 -13.89
N LEU A 162 15.08 -5.96 -15.10
CA LEU A 162 15.67 -6.73 -16.21
C LEU A 162 17.18 -6.50 -16.32
N GLY A 163 17.69 -5.45 -15.68
CA GLY A 163 19.11 -5.12 -15.66
C GLY A 163 19.34 -3.62 -15.64
N LEU A 164 20.57 -3.23 -15.94
CA LEU A 164 21.00 -1.86 -16.10
C LEU A 164 21.81 -1.74 -17.39
N ASP A 165 21.73 -0.59 -18.05
CA ASP A 165 22.58 -0.27 -19.20
C ASP A 165 23.10 1.18 -19.13
N GLY A 166 23.72 1.65 -20.22
CA GLY A 166 24.26 3.01 -20.31
C GLY A 166 23.20 4.13 -20.28
N THR A 167 21.91 3.78 -20.29
CA THR A 167 20.79 4.71 -20.21
C THR A 167 20.22 4.75 -18.79
N GLY A 168 20.05 3.60 -18.14
CA GLY A 168 19.51 3.55 -16.78
C GLY A 168 19.09 2.15 -16.32
N ASN A 169 18.32 2.10 -15.24
CA ASN A 169 17.72 0.86 -14.74
C ASN A 169 16.54 0.44 -15.62
N ILE A 170 16.58 -0.79 -16.13
CA ILE A 170 15.53 -1.35 -17.01
C ILE A 170 14.64 -2.26 -16.18
N TYR A 171 13.34 -2.02 -16.27
CA TYR A 171 12.31 -2.85 -15.65
C TYR A 171 11.42 -3.50 -16.73
N GLY A 172 10.85 -4.65 -16.36
CA GLY A 172 9.91 -5.38 -17.18
C GLY A 172 8.58 -5.55 -16.48
N LEU A 173 7.50 -5.29 -17.20
CA LEU A 173 6.15 -5.71 -16.85
C LEU A 173 5.71 -6.78 -17.85
N ILE A 174 5.67 -8.04 -17.42
CA ILE A 174 5.30 -9.17 -18.25
C ILE A 174 3.86 -9.58 -17.93
N ARG A 175 2.98 -9.47 -18.92
CA ARG A 175 1.59 -9.97 -18.87
C ARG A 175 1.56 -11.44 -19.23
N ASN A 176 0.62 -12.18 -18.66
CA ASN A 176 0.49 -13.63 -18.88
C ASN A 176 1.83 -14.35 -18.60
N TYR A 177 2.48 -13.99 -17.51
CA TYR A 177 3.75 -14.58 -17.11
C TYR A 177 3.62 -16.12 -17.02
N GLU A 178 4.65 -16.83 -17.48
CA GLU A 178 4.68 -18.31 -17.62
C GLU A 178 3.63 -18.91 -18.58
N LYS A 179 3.03 -18.10 -19.47
CA LYS A 179 2.08 -18.58 -20.49
C LYS A 179 2.61 -18.35 -21.90
N PRO A 180 2.17 -19.13 -22.91
CA PRO A 180 2.64 -18.98 -24.30
C PRO A 180 2.37 -17.61 -24.93
N ASN A 181 1.35 -16.90 -24.43
CA ASN A 181 0.98 -15.56 -24.88
C ASN A 181 1.52 -14.47 -23.94
N ALA A 182 2.68 -14.72 -23.32
CA ALA A 182 3.37 -13.73 -22.51
C ALA A 182 3.70 -12.49 -23.36
N ASN A 183 3.50 -11.31 -22.78
CA ASN A 183 3.78 -10.04 -23.43
C ASN A 183 4.57 -9.15 -22.48
N GLU A 184 5.81 -8.86 -22.85
CA GLU A 184 6.75 -8.06 -22.07
C GLU A 184 6.69 -6.60 -22.52
N ILE A 185 6.51 -5.70 -21.57
CA ILE A 185 6.64 -4.25 -21.73
C ILE A 185 7.88 -3.83 -20.95
N ARG A 186 8.81 -3.14 -21.61
CA ARG A 186 10.04 -2.63 -20.98
C ARG A 186 9.94 -1.14 -20.76
N PHE A 187 10.46 -0.67 -19.64
CA PHE A 187 10.59 0.75 -19.34
C PHE A 187 11.84 1.03 -18.51
N TYR A 188 12.35 2.25 -18.64
CA TYR A 188 13.36 2.78 -17.74
C TYR A 188 12.70 3.42 -16.52
N LEU A 189 13.36 3.30 -15.38
CA LEU A 189 13.03 4.10 -14.20
C LEU A 189 13.76 5.44 -14.30
N LEU A 190 13.03 6.55 -14.20
CA LEU A 190 13.59 7.89 -14.07
C LEU A 190 14.00 8.10 -12.60
N ASP A 191 15.14 7.51 -12.24
CA ASP A 191 15.80 7.64 -10.94
C ASP A 191 17.08 8.48 -11.06
N ASP A 192 17.76 8.72 -9.93
CA ASP A 192 19.02 9.46 -9.87
C ASP A 192 20.07 8.93 -10.88
N TYR A 193 20.10 7.60 -11.08
CA TYR A 193 21.03 6.99 -12.01
C TYR A 193 20.69 7.33 -13.47
N TYR A 194 19.41 7.25 -13.85
CA TYR A 194 18.96 7.70 -15.17
C TYR A 194 19.28 9.17 -15.40
N CYS A 195 18.98 10.05 -14.44
CA CYS A 195 19.28 11.48 -14.54
C CYS A 195 20.79 11.72 -14.75
N TYR A 196 21.62 11.04 -13.97
CA TYR A 196 23.08 11.12 -14.08
C TYR A 196 23.59 10.67 -15.46
N MET A 197 23.15 9.50 -15.94
CA MET A 197 23.61 8.92 -17.19
C MET A 197 23.18 9.74 -18.42
N ASN A 198 22.04 10.42 -18.34
CA ASN A 198 21.47 11.20 -19.44
C ASN A 198 21.72 12.72 -19.30
N HIS A 199 22.57 13.15 -18.36
CA HIS A 199 22.92 14.55 -18.12
C HIS A 199 21.69 15.46 -17.94
N LEU A 200 20.67 14.97 -17.24
CA LEU A 200 19.49 15.73 -16.91
C LEU A 200 19.78 16.58 -15.65
N PRO A 201 19.30 17.83 -15.60
CA PRO A 201 19.36 18.63 -14.39
C PRO A 201 18.49 18.00 -13.29
N GLU A 202 18.96 18.07 -12.05
CA GLU A 202 18.16 17.79 -10.84
C GLU A 202 16.94 18.72 -10.73
#